data_AF-A0A657PIP6-F1
#
_entry.id   AF-A0A657PIP6-F1
#
_cell.length_a   1.000
_cell.length_b   1.000
_cell.length_c   1.000
_cell.angle_alpha   90.00
_cell.angle_beta   90.00
_cell.angle_gamma   90.00
#
_symmetry.space_group_name_H-M   'P 1'
#
loop_
_entity.id
_entity.type
_entity.pdbx_description
1 polymer ?
#
loop_
_entity_poly.entity_id
_entity_poly.type
_entity_poly.pdbx_seq_one_letter_code
_entity_poly.pdbx_strand_id
1 'polypeptide(L)' 'MNALPGIFNYLVVVFLMMAGFYVVIAQGNLIKKLVGLGLFQASVFILYITMGNLAGGAAPIVTEG' A
#
# COMPACT_ATOMS: atom_id res chain seq x y z
N MET A 1 5.57 -20.48 15.06
CA MET A 1 6.69 -19.99 14.22
C MET A 1 6.19 -20.01 12.78
N ASN A 2 5.47 -18.98 12.31
CA ASN A 2 6.00 -17.99 11.37
C ASN A 2 5.05 -16.79 11.35
N ALA A 3 5.25 -15.81 12.24
CA ALA A 3 4.50 -14.53 12.25
C ALA A 3 4.95 -13.56 11.13
N LEU A 4 5.86 -14.00 10.26
CA LEU A 4 6.52 -13.22 9.22
C LEU A 4 5.61 -12.68 8.10
N PRO A 5 4.59 -13.42 7.59
CA PRO A 5 3.87 -12.94 6.41
C PRO A 5 2.99 -11.71 6.68
N GLY A 6 2.38 -11.62 7.86
CA GLY A 6 1.55 -10.46 8.22
C GLY A 6 2.37 -9.18 8.40
N ILE A 7 3.45 -9.25 9.18
CA ILE A 7 4.29 -8.09 9.52
C ILE A 7 5.07 -7.57 8.31
N PHE A 8 5.48 -8.44 7.39
CA PHE A 8 6.23 -8.05 6.20
C PHE A 8 5.45 -7.05 5.32
N ASN A 9 4.15 -7.28 5.10
CA ASN A 9 3.32 -6.35 4.32
C ASN A 9 3.24 -4.96 4.95
N TYR A 10 3.09 -4.88 6.28
CA TYR A 10 3.06 -3.60 6.98
C TYR A 10 4.41 -2.86 6.89
N LEU A 11 5.53 -3.56 6.99
CA LEU A 11 6.86 -2.97 6.83
C LEU A 11 7.06 -2.41 5.41
N VAL A 12 6.61 -3.14 4.39
CA VAL A 12 6.69 -2.70 2.99
C VAL A 12 5.83 -1.46 2.76
N VAL A 13 4.61 -1.40 3.33
CA VAL A 13 3.75 -0.21 3.25
C VAL A 13 4.43 1.00 3.86
N VAL A 14 4.97 0.88 5.08
CA VAL A 14 5.62 2.00 5.78
C VAL A 14 6.82 2.51 4.98
N PHE A 15 7.61 1.60 4.41
CA PHE A 15 8.74 1.97 3.56
C PHE A 15 8.29 2.72 2.28
N LEU A 16 7.28 2.20 1.57
CA LEU A 16 6.72 2.83 0.37
C LEU A 16 6.13 4.21 0.68
N MET A 17 5.41 4.33 1.80
CA MET A 17 4.81 5.57 2.25
C MET A 17 5.88 6.64 2.53
N MET A 18 6.96 6.27 3.22
CA MET A 18 8.07 7.18 3.50
C MET A 18 8.85 7.57 2.25
N ALA A 19 9.07 6.63 1.32
CA ALA A 19 9.69 6.91 0.03
C ALA A 19 8.85 7.89 -0.80
N GLY A 20 7.53 7.70 -0.84
CA GLY A 20 6.60 8.62 -1.53
C GLY A 20 6.67 10.03 -0.96
N PHE A 21 6.67 10.15 0.37
CA PHE A 21 6.79 11.42 1.07
C PHE A 21 8.14 12.11 0.78
N TYR A 22 9.24 11.35 0.79
CA TYR A 22 10.56 11.86 0.46
C TYR A 22 10.61 12.46 -0.95
N VAL A 23 10.04 11.77 -1.95
CA VAL A 23 10.02 12.26 -3.34
C VAL A 23 9.21 13.56 -3.48
N VAL A 24 8.09 13.69 -2.75
CA VAL A 24 7.25 14.91 -2.76
C VAL A 24 8.01 16.12 -2.17
N ILE A 25 8.81 15.92 -1.13
CA ILE A 25 9.57 17.01 -0.49
C ILE A 25 10.84 17.34 -1.27
N ALA A 26 11.60 16.33 -1.70
CA ALA A 26 12.94 16.50 -2.27
C ALA A 26 12.95 17.04 -3.71
N GLN A 27 11.86 16.89 -4.47
CA GLN A 27 11.82 17.33 -5.87
C GLN A 27 11.29 18.74 -6.03
N GLY A 28 12.02 19.58 -6.77
CA GLY A 28 11.56 20.90 -7.20
C GLY A 28 10.56 20.86 -8.35
N ASN A 29 10.56 19.79 -9.16
CA ASN A 29 9.67 19.65 -10.32
C ASN A 29 8.31 19.06 -9.90
N LEU A 30 7.23 19.75 -10.26
CA LEU A 30 5.84 19.36 -9.97
C LEU A 30 5.47 17.99 -10.54
N ILE A 31 5.98 17.59 -11.70
CA ILE A 31 5.70 16.28 -12.31
C ILE A 31 6.22 15.17 -11.40
N LYS A 32 7.44 15.31 -10.88
CA LYS A 32 8.04 14.31 -10.00
C LYS A 32 7.37 14.29 -8.63
N LYS A 33 6.83 15.42 -8.15
CA LYS A 33 5.96 15.45 -6.96
C LYS A 33 4.67 14.66 -7.17
N LEU A 34 4.04 14.79 -8.34
CA LEU A 34 2.86 14.01 -8.72
C LEU A 34 3.14 12.50 -8.72
N VAL A 35 4.31 12.09 -9.23
CA VAL A 35 4.76 10.69 -9.16
C VAL A 35 4.96 10.24 -7.71
N GLY A 36 5.59 11.07 -6.86
CA GLY A 36 5.75 10.78 -5.43
C GLY A 36 4.41 10.67 -4.69
N LEU A 37 3.44 11.52 -5.04
CA LEU A 37 2.09 11.46 -4.50
C LEU A 37 1.34 10.20 -4.94
N GLY A 38 1.51 9.78 -6.21
CA GLY A 38 0.98 8.52 -6.71
C GLY A 38 1.57 7.30 -5.99
N LEU A 39 2.87 7.33 -5.67
CA LEU A 39 3.52 6.29 -4.89
C LEU A 39 2.95 6.20 -3.46
N PHE A 40 2.73 7.37 -2.83
CA PHE A 40 2.08 7.44 -1.51
C PHE A 40 0.66 6.85 -1.57
N GLN A 41 -0.13 7.19 -2.59
CA GLN A 41 -1.48 6.65 -2.76
C GLN A 41 -1.48 5.12 -2.95
N ALA A 42 -0.59 4.58 -3.77
CA ALA A 42 -0.44 3.13 -3.95
C ALA A 42 -0.09 2.41 -2.64
N SER A 43 0.75 3.02 -1.79
CA SER A 43 1.07 2.44 -0.47
C SER A 43 -0.15 2.33 0.45
N VAL A 44 -1.04 3.33 0.43
CA VAL A 44 -2.30 3.33 1.21
C VAL A 44 -3.25 2.25 0.72
N PHE A 45 -3.31 2.01 -0.61
CA PHE A 45 -4.12 0.91 -1.15
C PHE A 45 -3.64 -0.45 -0.63
N ILE A 46 -2.32 -0.69 -0.62
CA ILE A 46 -1.77 -1.95 -0.11
C ILE A 46 -2.05 -2.11 1.39
N LEU A 47 -2.00 -1.02 2.17
CA LEU A 47 -2.36 -1.05 3.59
C LEU A 47 -3.82 -1.47 3.80
N TYR A 48 -4.73 -0.85 3.05
CA TYR A 48 -6.16 -1.16 3.14
C TYR A 48 -6.47 -2.60 2.74
N ILE A 49 -5.84 -3.10 1.67
CA ILE A 49 -6.00 -4.50 1.24
C ILE A 49 -5.45 -5.44 2.30
N THR A 50 -4.30 -5.13 2.91
CA THR A 50 -3.70 -5.97 3.95
C THR A 50 -4.57 -6.03 5.20
N MET A 51 -5.21 -4.91 5.57
CA MET A 51 -6.18 -4.87 6.69
C MET A 51 -7.51 -5.57 6.36
N GLY A 52 -7.97 -5.49 5.10
CA GLY A 52 -9.22 -6.09 4.64
C GLY A 52 -9.11 -7.58 4.28
N ASN A 53 -7.91 -8.12 4.14
CA ASN A 53 -7.69 -9.53 3.80
C ASN A 53 -7.85 -10.42 5.03
N LEU A 54 -8.99 -11.10 5.14
CA LEU A 54 -9.26 -12.11 6.16
C LEU A 54 -8.84 -13.50 5.66
N ALA A 55 -8.23 -14.31 6.53
CA ALA A 55 -7.85 -15.68 6.19
C ALA A 55 -9.10 -16.51 5.86
N GLY A 56 -9.22 -16.97 4.61
CA GLY A 56 -10.41 -17.67 4.11
C GLY A 56 -11.46 -16.76 3.45
N GLY A 57 -11.15 -15.48 3.24
CA GLY A 57 -12.02 -14.56 2.50
C GLY A 57 -12.16 -14.97 1.03
N ALA A 58 -13.38 -15.25 0.59
CA ALA A 58 -13.69 -15.37 -0.82
C ALA A 58 -13.73 -13.98 -1.46
N ALA A 59 -13.40 -13.89 -2.75
CA ALA A 59 -13.61 -12.65 -3.49
C ALA A 59 -15.10 -12.27 -3.38
N PRO A 60 -15.43 -11.00 -3.08
CA PRO A 60 -16.80 -10.54 -2.96
C PRO A 60 -17.43 -10.42 -4.35
N ILE A 61 -17.68 -11.58 -4.96
CA ILE A 61 -18.37 -11.75 -6.23
C ILE A 61 -19.75 -12.24 -5.86
N VAL A 62 -20.79 -11.54 -6.31
CA VAL A 62 -22.16 -12.06 -6.22
C VAL A 62 -22.21 -13.26 -7.16
N THR A 63 -22.15 -14.46 -6.59
CA THR A 63 -22.63 -15.65 -7.29
C THR A 63 -24.14 -15.48 -7.40
N GLU A 64 -24.63 -15.22 -8.61
CA GLU A 64 -26.04 -15.41 -8.91
C GLU A 64 -26.41 -16.85 -8.56
N GLY A 65 -27.50 -17.04 -7.82
CA GLY A 65 -28.16 -18.33 -7.72
C GLY A 65 -28.80 -18.69 -9.04
#